data_AF-A0A968J3T8-F1
#
_entry.id   AF-A0A968J3T8-F1
#
_cell.length_a   1.000
_cell.length_b   1.000
_cell.length_c   1.000
_cell.angle_alpha   90.00
_cell.angle_beta   90.00
_cell.angle_gamma   90.00
#
_symmetry.space_group_name_H-M   'P 1'
#
loop_
_entity.id
_entity.type
_entity.pdbx_description
1 polymer ?
#
loop_
_entity_poly.entity_id
_entity_poly.type
_entity_poly.pdbx_seq_one_letter_code
_entity_poly.pdbx_strand_id
1 'polypeptide(L)'
;RTSANQTYSGRVVAVDRVNDLALIRLQTNGDRLPFVRLADPAAVEVGRRAYAIGSPFGLAGTLTTGILSGLPQRRLADRCGPQPRQFGGPSSIPTAN
;
A
#
# COMPACT_ATOMS: atom_id res chain seq x y z
N ARG A 1 21.66 -3.18 -6.54
CA ARG A 1 22.14 -2.88 -7.91
C ARG A 1 21.33 -1.71 -8.45
N THR A 2 21.95 -0.79 -9.19
CA THR A 2 21.28 0.38 -9.79
C THR A 2 20.82 0.08 -11.23
N SER A 3 20.03 0.97 -11.84
CA SER A 3 19.61 0.86 -13.24
C SER A 3 20.77 0.92 -14.24
N ALA A 4 21.89 1.56 -13.86
CA ALA A 4 23.13 1.58 -14.63
C ALA A 4 24.03 0.33 -14.41
N ASN A 5 23.47 -0.74 -13.84
CA ASN A 5 24.17 -1.99 -13.53
C ASN A 5 25.34 -1.85 -12.53
N GLN A 6 25.33 -0.81 -11.68
CA GLN A 6 26.33 -0.62 -10.63
C GLN A 6 25.88 -1.26 -9.31
N THR A 7 26.84 -1.76 -8.51
CA THR A 7 26.57 -2.40 -7.22
C THR A 7 27.26 -1.62 -6.10
N TYR A 8 26.50 -1.30 -5.06
CA TYR A 8 26.98 -0.57 -3.88
C TYR A 8 26.68 -1.41 -2.64
N SER A 9 27.58 -1.38 -1.67
CA SER A 9 27.34 -1.95 -0.33
C SER A 9 26.37 -1.06 0.44
N GLY A 10 25.39 -1.67 1.10
CA GLY A 10 24.38 -0.98 1.90
C GLY A 10 24.41 -1.44 3.36
N ARG A 11 24.12 -0.52 4.29
CA ARG A 11 23.89 -0.81 5.71
C ARG A 11 22.46 -0.44 6.09
N VAL A 12 21.77 -1.31 6.81
CA VAL A 12 20.45 -1.02 7.39
C VAL A 12 20.63 -0.01 8.53
N VAL A 13 19.89 1.11 8.47
CA VAL A 13 19.89 2.15 9.49
C VAL A 13 18.73 1.97 10.45
N ALA A 14 17.55 1.66 9.93
CA ALA A 14 16.34 1.46 10.69
C ALA A 14 15.37 0.53 9.96
N VAL A 15 14.50 -0.14 10.73
CA VAL A 15 13.43 -1.00 10.23
C VAL A 15 12.18 -0.72 11.05
N ASP A 16 11.07 -0.46 10.37
CA ASP A 16 9.73 -0.36 10.95
C ASP A 16 8.93 -1.58 10.53
N ARG A 17 8.69 -2.48 11.49
CA ARG A 17 7.95 -3.74 11.24
C ARG A 17 6.44 -3.55 11.17
N VAL A 18 5.90 -2.47 11.74
CA VAL A 18 4.44 -2.25 11.76
C VAL A 18 3.96 -1.75 10.40
N ASN A 19 4.76 -0.87 9.77
CA ASN A 19 4.45 -0.31 8.45
C ASN A 19 5.17 -1.03 7.30
N ASP A 20 5.93 -2.09 7.57
CA ASP A 20 6.74 -2.84 6.60
C ASP A 20 7.71 -1.95 5.78
N LEU A 21 8.49 -1.13 6.49
CA LEU A 21 9.44 -0.19 5.89
C LEU A 21 10.87 -0.40 6.42
N ALA A 22 11.87 -0.17 5.56
CA ALA A 22 13.28 -0.21 5.93
C ALA A 22 14.06 0.96 5.31
N LEU A 23 14.96 1.53 6.10
CA LEU A 23 15.89 2.57 5.65
C LEU A 23 17.30 1.98 5.49
N ILE A 24 17.82 2.03 4.27
CA ILE A 24 19.14 1.50 3.91
C ILE A 24 20.02 2.66 3.46
N ARG A 25 21.21 2.78 4.06
CA ARG A 25 22.24 3.74 3.65
C ARG A 25 23.24 3.05 2.73
N LEU A 26 23.43 3.60 1.54
CA LEU A 26 24.41 3.13 0.58
C LEU A 26 25.78 3.78 0.84
N GLN A 27 26.85 3.00 0.67
CA GLN A 27 28.22 3.48 0.64
C GLN A 27 28.59 3.81 -0.81
N THR A 28 28.54 5.09 -1.17
CA THR A 28 28.73 5.55 -2.55
C THR A 28 30.10 6.17 -2.81
N ASN A 29 30.98 6.25 -1.81
CA ASN A 29 32.36 6.78 -1.92
C ASN A 29 32.48 8.14 -2.63
N GLY A 30 31.46 8.99 -2.54
CA GLY A 30 31.42 10.31 -3.19
C GLY A 30 30.51 10.39 -4.42
N ASP A 31 30.01 9.26 -4.93
CA ASP A 31 29.09 9.25 -6.07
C ASP A 31 27.73 9.86 -5.69
N ARG A 32 27.25 10.75 -6.56
CA ARG A 32 25.93 11.39 -6.42
C ARG A 32 24.88 10.57 -7.17
N LEU A 33 24.03 9.89 -6.41
CA LEU A 33 22.93 9.13 -6.97
C LEU A 33 21.72 10.04 -7.26
N PRO A 34 20.98 9.80 -8.37
CA PRO A 34 19.71 10.48 -8.60
C PRO A 34 18.71 10.10 -7.50
N PHE A 35 17.88 11.06 -7.08
CA PHE A 35 16.83 10.85 -6.09
C PHE A 35 15.48 11.29 -6.65
N VAL A 36 14.41 10.68 -6.14
CA VAL A 36 13.05 11.07 -6.48
C VAL A 36 12.54 12.08 -5.44
N ARG A 37 11.74 13.04 -5.88
CA ARG A 37 10.96 13.89 -4.97
C ARG A 37 9.64 13.20 -4.68
N LEU A 38 9.26 13.13 -3.42
CA LEU A 38 7.97 12.62 -3.02
C LEU A 38 6.91 13.69 -3.28
N ALA A 39 5.77 13.26 -3.82
CA ALA A 39 4.63 14.12 -4.05
C ALA A 39 3.79 14.29 -2.77
N ASP A 40 2.97 15.35 -2.73
CA ASP A 40 1.98 15.53 -1.67
C ASP A 40 0.88 14.46 -1.78
N PRO A 41 0.67 13.62 -0.75
CA PRO A 41 -0.38 12.61 -0.76
C PRO A 41 -1.80 13.20 -0.86
N ALA A 42 -2.03 14.45 -0.42
CA ALA A 42 -3.35 15.08 -0.48
C ALA A 42 -3.81 15.40 -1.92
N ALA A 43 -2.87 15.47 -2.87
CA ALA A 43 -3.15 15.76 -4.27
C ALA A 43 -3.44 14.50 -5.11
N VAL A 44 -3.45 13.30 -4.51
CA VAL A 44 -3.66 12.03 -5.24
C VAL A 44 -5.16 11.75 -5.40
N GLU A 45 -5.58 11.43 -6.63
CA GLU A 45 -6.99 11.21 -6.99
C GLU A 45 -7.17 9.88 -7.73
N VAL A 46 -8.35 9.29 -7.58
CA VAL A 46 -8.78 8.09 -8.32
C VAL A 46 -8.94 8.41 -9.80
N GLY A 47 -8.56 7.46 -10.66
CA GLY A 47 -8.60 7.61 -12.12
C GLY A 47 -7.31 8.18 -12.73
N ARG A 48 -6.34 8.62 -11.92
CA ARG A 48 -5.03 9.06 -12.42
C ARG A 48 -4.19 7.87 -12.90
N ARG A 49 -3.37 8.10 -13.93
CA ARG A 49 -2.38 7.11 -14.40
C ARG A 49 -1.39 6.81 -13.30
N ALA A 50 -1.08 5.52 -13.14
CA ALA A 50 -0.11 5.00 -12.19
C ALA A 50 1.00 4.25 -12.93
N TYR A 51 2.23 4.42 -12.46
CA TYR A 51 3.40 3.74 -12.98
C TYR A 51 4.11 3.06 -11.80
N ALA A 52 4.31 1.75 -11.88
CA ALA A 52 5.10 0.99 -10.92
C ALA A 52 6.43 0.61 -11.57
N ILE A 53 7.53 1.00 -10.94
CA ILE A 53 8.89 0.69 -11.37
C ILE A 53 9.50 -0.26 -10.36
N GLY A 54 10.05 -1.38 -10.81
CA GLY A 54 10.63 -2.37 -9.91
C GLY A 54 11.40 -3.47 -10.62
N SER A 55 11.67 -4.54 -9.87
CA SER A 55 12.32 -5.76 -10.37
C SER A 55 11.55 -7.01 -9.90
N PRO A 56 10.31 -7.21 -10.38
CA PRO A 56 9.62 -8.47 -10.18
C PRO A 56 10.45 -9.60 -10.81
N PHE A 57 10.59 -10.73 -10.11
CA PHE A 57 11.36 -11.92 -10.54
C PHE A 57 12.87 -11.73 -10.72
N GLY A 58 13.46 -10.65 -10.21
CA GLY A 58 14.90 -10.39 -10.32
C GLY A 58 15.35 -9.93 -11.72
N LEU A 59 14.41 -9.65 -12.62
CA LEU A 59 14.67 -8.99 -13.90
C LEU A 59 14.78 -7.48 -13.66
N ALA A 60 15.92 -6.88 -14.00
CA ALA A 60 16.14 -5.46 -13.77
C ALA A 60 15.25 -4.60 -14.69
N GLY A 61 14.64 -3.54 -14.14
CA GLY A 61 14.02 -2.47 -14.93
C GLY A 61 12.61 -2.77 -15.48
N THR A 62 11.71 -3.35 -14.68
CA THR A 62 10.31 -3.52 -15.07
C THR A 62 9.51 -2.24 -14.83
N LEU A 63 8.73 -1.83 -15.84
CA LEU A 63 7.73 -0.78 -15.76
C LEU A 63 6.34 -1.38 -15.97
N THR A 64 5.45 -1.20 -15.00
CA THR A 64 4.04 -1.53 -15.13
C THR A 64 3.22 -0.24 -15.15
N THR A 65 2.23 -0.18 -16.04
CA THR A 65 1.31 0.95 -16.16
C THR A 65 -0.09 0.53 -15.74
N GLY A 66 -0.85 1.47 -15.18
CA GLY A 66 -2.22 1.24 -14.75
C GLY A 66 -2.91 2.54 -14.37
N ILE A 67 -3.98 2.40 -13.60
CA ILE A 67 -4.77 3.52 -13.06
C ILE A 67 -4.91 3.37 -11.56
N LEU A 68 -4.97 4.49 -10.83
CA LEU A 68 -5.30 4.49 -9.41
C LEU A 68 -6.80 4.18 -9.24
N SER A 69 -7.12 2.98 -8.77
CA SER A 69 -8.49 2.49 -8.66
C SER A 69 -9.23 2.97 -7.41
N GLY A 70 -8.50 3.34 -6.36
CA GLY A 70 -9.06 3.71 -5.07
C GLY A 70 -7.99 4.27 -4.13
N LEU A 71 -8.39 5.14 -3.21
CA LEU A 71 -7.53 5.61 -2.14
C LEU A 71 -7.78 4.76 -0.89
N PRO A 72 -6.71 4.34 -0.17
CA PRO A 72 -6.88 3.59 1.07
C PRO A 72 -7.53 4.49 2.12
N GLN A 73 -8.82 4.28 2.39
CA GLN A 73 -9.43 4.77 3.62
C GLN A 73 -8.88 3.90 4.74
N ARG A 74 -7.99 4.44 5.58
CA ARG A 74 -7.70 3.86 6.91
C ARG A 74 -8.96 4.00 7.77
N ARG A 75 -9.99 3.21 7.48
CA ARG A 75 -11.01 2.93 8.47
C ARG A 75 -10.37 1.98 9.45
N LEU A 76 -10.08 2.47 10.64
CA LEU A 76 -9.97 1.62 11.82
C LEU A 76 -11.26 0.79 11.84
N ALA A 77 -11.15 -0.47 11.41
CA ALA A 77 -12.27 -1.36 11.42
C ALA A 77 -12.43 -1.88 12.84
N ASP A 78 -13.06 -1.07 13.71
CA ASP A 78 -13.85 -1.60 14.82
C ASP A 78 -15.13 -2.22 14.24
N ARG A 79 -14.96 -3.17 13.32
CA ARG A 79 -16.04 -4.06 12.86
C ARG A 79 -15.79 -5.46 13.38
N CYS A 80 -15.61 -5.55 14.68
CA CYS A 80 -15.97 -6.74 15.43
C CYS A 80 -16.93 -6.32 16.55
N GLY A 81 -18.09 -5.80 16.14
CA GLY A 81 -19.26 -5.64 17.02
C GLY A 81 -20.32 -6.66 16.58
N PRO A 82 -20.90 -7.45 17.49
CA PRO A 82 -21.95 -8.41 17.14
C PRO A 82 -23.13 -7.66 16.52
N GLN A 83 -23.58 -8.09 15.34
CA GLN A 83 -24.84 -7.60 14.77
C GLN A 83 -25.98 -8.09 15.68
N PRO A 84 -26.76 -7.21 16.34
CA PRO A 84 -27.95 -7.67 17.03
C PRO A 84 -28.94 -8.13 15.96
N ARG A 85 -29.23 -9.44 15.93
CA ARG A 85 -30.29 -9.99 15.10
C ARG A 85 -31.61 -9.40 15.58
N GLN A 86 -32.20 -8.48 14.82
CA GLN A 86 -33.59 -8.08 15.02
C GLN A 86 -34.48 -9.23 14.54
N PHE A 87 -34.86 -10.13 15.45
CA PHE A 87 -36.04 -10.98 15.27
C PHE A 87 -37.18 -10.36 16.09
N GLY A 88 -37.93 -9.48 15.45
CA GLY A 88 -39.15 -8.88 15.99
C GLY A 88 -40.24 -8.90 14.94
N GLY A 89 -41.05 -9.94 14.95
CA GLY A 89 -42.33 -10.01 14.23
C GLY A 89 -43.32 -10.81 15.06
N PRO A 90 -44.51 -10.29 15.39
CA PRO A 90 -45.47 -10.99 16.23
C PRO A 90 -46.06 -12.19 15.47
N SER A 91 -45.93 -13.38 16.06
CA SER A 91 -46.69 -14.56 15.64
C SER A 91 -48.10 -14.44 16.21
N SER A 92 -49.06 -14.05 15.37
CA SER A 92 -50.48 -14.26 15.63
C SER A 92 -51.08 -15.00 14.42
N ILE A 93 -51.19 -16.33 14.56
CA ILE A 93 -51.99 -17.16 13.66
C ILE A 93 -53.46 -16.99 14.08
N PRO A 94 -54.38 -16.53 13.22
CA PRO A 94 -55.79 -16.50 13.57
C PRO A 94 -56.37 -17.91 13.44
N THR A 95 -56.83 -18.47 14.55
CA THR A 95 -57.70 -19.66 14.54
C THR A 95 -59.12 -19.20 14.18
N ALA A 96 -59.65 -19.74 13.10
CA ALA A 96 -61.02 -19.55 12.64
C ALA A 96 -62.03 -20.11 13.66
N ASN A 97 -63.21 -19.49 13.70
CA ASN A 97 -64.44 -20.07 14.22
C ASN A 97 -65.44 -20.11 13.07
#